data_AF-A0A956CQX8-F1
#
_entry.id   AF-A0A956CQX8-F1
#
_cell.length_a   1.000
_cell.length_b   1.000
_cell.length_c   1.000
_cell.angle_alpha   90.00
_cell.angle_beta   90.00
_cell.angle_gamma   90.00
#
_symmetry.space_group_name_H-M   'P 1'
#
loop_
_entity.id
_entity.type
_entity.pdbx_description
1 polymer ?
#
loop_
_entity_poly.entity_id
_entity_poly.type
_entity_poly.pdbx_seq_one_letter_code
_entity_poly.pdbx_strand_id
1 'polypeptide(L)' 'MRRFELVDAKSNKFWEIELEGSSFTVRYGKIGTSGQTQTKSFGDAGAAKTEHDKLVQQKTKKGYVE' A
#
# COMPACT_ATOMS: atom_id res chain seq x y z
N MET A 1 5.80 8.08 -2.27
CA MET A 1 4.83 7.39 -1.40
C MET A 1 3.38 7.72 -1.76
N ARG A 2 2.53 6.72 -1.97
CA ARG A 2 1.06 6.85 -2.12
C ARG A 2 0.39 6.40 -0.84
N ARG A 3 -0.65 7.11 -0.37
CA ARG A 3 -1.40 6.78 0.85
C ARG A 3 -2.86 6.56 0.50
N PHE A 4 -3.47 5.56 1.10
CA PHE A 4 -4.89 5.25 0.94
C PHE A 4 -5.51 5.01 2.30
N GLU A 5 -6.74 5.48 2.48
CA GLU A 5 -7.47 5.42 3.73
C GLU A 5 -8.81 4.71 3.54
N LEU A 6 -9.21 3.93 4.55
CA LEU A 6 -10.53 3.33 4.65
C LEU A 6 -11.12 3.78 5.98
N VAL A 7 -12.03 4.75 5.89
CA VAL A 7 -12.70 5.37 7.02
C VAL A 7 -14.21 5.14 6.90
N ASP A 8 -14.75 4.38 7.84
CA ASP A 8 -16.18 4.12 8.01
C ASP A 8 -16.49 3.93 9.51
N ALA A 9 -17.73 3.65 9.88
CA ALA A 9 -18.13 3.47 11.29
C ALA A 9 -17.37 2.36 12.05
N LYS A 10 -16.78 1.41 11.33
CA LYS A 10 -16.02 0.25 11.84
C LYS A 10 -14.55 0.26 11.43
N SER A 11 -14.17 1.06 10.43
CA SER A 11 -12.83 1.12 9.87
C SER A 11 -12.21 2.49 10.07
N ASN A 12 -10.97 2.50 10.53
CA ASN A 12 -10.16 3.70 10.61
C ASN A 12 -8.72 3.30 10.28
N LYS A 13 -8.49 2.93 9.01
CA LYS A 13 -7.28 2.25 8.56
C LYS A 13 -6.57 3.08 7.50
N PHE A 14 -5.25 3.00 7.50
CA PHE A 14 -4.41 3.50 6.42
C PHE A 14 -3.63 2.35 5.77
N TRP A 15 -3.30 2.53 4.51
CA TRP A 15 -2.41 1.68 3.74
C TRP A 15 -1.63 2.56 2.78
N GLU A 16 -0.31 2.49 2.85
CA GLU A 16 0.63 3.26 2.07
C GLU A 16 1.49 2.30 1.26
N ILE A 17 1.91 2.74 0.08
CA ILE A 17 2.83 2.00 -0.76
C ILE A 17 3.80 2.95 -1.45
N GLU A 18 5.06 2.55 -1.52
CA GLU A 18 6.14 3.26 -2.19
C GLU A 18 6.95 2.28 -3.03
N LEU A 19 7.13 2.59 -4.32
CA LEU A 19 7.92 1.80 -5.25
C LEU A 19 9.30 2.44 -5.41
N GLU A 20 10.35 1.65 -5.22
CA GLU A 20 11.76 2.08 -5.31
C GLU A 20 12.54 1.07 -6.16
N GLY A 21 12.77 1.40 -7.43
CA GLY A 21 13.48 0.51 -8.35
C GLY A 21 12.81 -0.86 -8.47
N SER A 22 13.50 -1.92 -8.05
CA SER A 22 13.01 -3.31 -8.05
C SER A 22 12.39 -3.76 -6.73
N SER A 23 12.06 -2.85 -5.81
CA SER A 23 11.34 -3.16 -4.58
C SER A 23 10.18 -2.20 -4.36
N PHE A 24 9.25 -2.59 -3.50
CA PHE A 24 8.32 -1.64 -2.91
C PHE A 24 8.22 -1.85 -1.40
N THR A 25 7.87 -0.80 -0.70
CA THR A 25 7.58 -0.80 0.73
C THR A 25 6.11 -0.45 0.94
N VAL A 26 5.39 -1.29 1.69
CA VAL A 26 4.03 -1.01 2.15
C VAL A 26 4.05 -0.69 3.64
N ARG A 27 3.23 0.29 4.05
CA ARG A 27 2.97 0.57 5.46
C ARG A 27 1.48 0.59 5.72
N TYR A 28 1.01 -0.07 6.77
CA TYR A 28 -0.43 -0.16 7.02
C TYR A 28 -0.76 -0.28 8.50
N GLY A 29 -1.95 0.17 8.88
CA GLY A 29 -2.37 0.15 10.28
C GLY A 29 -3.65 0.90 10.53
N LYS A 30 -3.93 1.13 11.81
CA LYS A 30 -4.99 2.04 12.24
C LYS A 30 -4.49 3.48 12.13
N ILE A 31 -5.31 4.41 11.65
CA ILE A 31 -4.93 5.83 11.61
C ILE A 31 -4.65 6.30 13.05
N GLY A 32 -3.56 7.06 13.21
CA GLY A 32 -3.05 7.48 14.53
C GLY A 32 -2.07 6.50 15.20
N THR A 33 -1.70 5.39 14.56
CA THR A 33 -0.63 4.50 15.05
C THR A 33 0.56 4.48 14.10
N SER A 34 1.70 3.97 14.58
CA SER A 34 2.89 3.76 13.74
C SER A 34 2.67 2.73 12.63
N GLY A 35 1.67 1.86 12.75
CA GLY A 35 1.37 0.79 11.79
C GLY A 35 2.47 -0.28 11.72
N GLN A 36 2.43 -1.07 10.66
CA GLN A 36 3.42 -2.08 10.30
C GLN A 36 3.96 -1.80 8.91
N THR A 37 5.24 -2.08 8.71
CA THR A 37 5.92 -1.89 7.42
C THR A 37 6.38 -3.24 6.88
N GLN A 38 6.21 -3.47 5.58
CA GLN A 38 6.75 -4.62 4.87
C GLN A 38 7.38 -4.16 3.56
N THR A 39 8.60 -4.61 3.29
CA THR A 39 9.29 -4.37 2.02
C THR A 39 9.34 -5.68 1.23
N LYS A 40 9.06 -5.59 -0.06
CA LYS A 40 9.15 -6.73 -0.99
C LYS A 40 10.05 -6.34 -2.15
N SER A 41 11.07 -7.16 -2.39
CA SER A 41 12.02 -7.00 -3.49
C SER A 41 11.73 -8.00 -4.60
N PHE A 42 12.06 -7.60 -5.83
CA PHE A 42 11.84 -8.35 -7.06
C PHE A 42 13.14 -8.41 -7.86
N GLY A 43 13.17 -9.30 -8.88
CA GLY A 43 14.33 -9.44 -9.76
C GLY A 43 14.59 -8.23 -10.66
N ASP A 44 13.55 -7.45 -10.96
CA ASP A 44 13.62 -6.28 -11.83
C ASP A 44 12.56 -5.23 -11.47
N ALA A 45 12.75 -4.00 -11.99
CA ALA A 45 11.85 -2.88 -11.74
C ALA A 45 10.46 -3.04 -12.38
N GLY A 46 10.35 -3.76 -13.49
CA GLY A 46 9.07 -4.03 -14.16
C GLY A 46 8.18 -4.96 -13.33
N ALA A 47 8.76 -6.01 -12.75
CA ALA A 47 8.07 -6.91 -11.83
C ALA A 47 7.58 -6.19 -10.57
N ALA A 48 8.43 -5.36 -9.96
CA ALA A 48 8.06 -4.55 -8.80
C ALA A 48 6.91 -3.59 -9.12
N LYS A 49 6.99 -2.87 -10.26
CA LYS A 49 5.94 -1.96 -10.71
C LYS A 49 4.61 -2.69 -10.99
N THR A 50 4.67 -3.84 -11.63
CA THR A 50 3.47 -4.63 -11.97
C THR A 50 2.72 -5.08 -10.72
N GLU A 51 3.45 -5.63 -9.74
CA GLU A 51 2.83 -6.04 -8.47
C GLU A 51 2.38 -4.84 -7.63
N HIS A 52 3.14 -3.73 -7.62
CA HIS A 52 2.74 -2.47 -7.01
C HIS A 52 1.39 -1.98 -7.54
N ASP A 53 1.26 -1.85 -8.86
CA ASP A 53 0.06 -1.34 -9.51
C ASP A 53 -1.14 -2.27 -9.28
N LYS A 54 -0.90 -3.59 -9.26
CA LYS A 54 -1.91 -4.60 -8.89
C LYS A 54 -2.39 -4.42 -7.45
N LEU A 55 -1.50 -4.18 -6.49
CA LEU A 55 -1.90 -3.94 -5.09
C LEU A 55 -2.74 -2.67 -4.96
N VAL A 56 -2.35 -1.58 -5.63
CA VAL A 56 -3.13 -0.33 -5.66
C VAL A 56 -4.55 -0.58 -6.18
N GLN A 57 -4.68 -1.28 -7.32
CA GLN A 57 -5.99 -1.61 -7.88
C GLN A 57 -6.83 -2.51 -6.94
N GLN A 58 -6.20 -3.45 -6.24
CA GLN A 58 -6.92 -4.28 -5.28
C GLN A 58 -7.41 -3.49 -4.07
N LYS A 59 -6.63 -2.52 -3.58
CA LYS A 59 -7.01 -1.70 -2.42
C LYS A 59 -8.12 -0.72 -2.77
N THR A 60 -8.02 -0.04 -3.91
CA THR A 60 -9.08 0.84 -4.42
C THR A 60 -10.40 0.10 -4.64
N LYS A 61 -10.36 -1.12 -5.20
CA LYS A 61 -11.55 -1.99 -5.30
C LYS A 61 -12.17 -2.38 -3.96
N LYS A 62 -11.40 -2.36 -2.87
CA LYS A 62 -11.88 -2.63 -1.50
C LYS A 62 -12.38 -1.38 -0.78
N GLY A 63 -12.51 -0.25 -1.50
CA GLY A 63 -13.02 1.01 -0.96
C GLY A 63 -11.97 1.87 -0.26
N TYR A 64 -10.68 1.52 -0.34
CA TYR A 64 -9.63 2.43 0.07
C TYR A 64 -9.55 3.60 -0.92
N VAL A 65 -9.59 4.82 -0.40
CA VAL A 65 -9.52 6.05 -1.20
C VAL A 65 -8.14 6.67 -1.00
N GLU A 66 -7.53 7.16 -2.08
CA GLU A 66 -6.25 7.88 -2.03
C GLU A 66 -6.42 9.27 -1.42
#